data_AF-A0A7K0WF12-F1
#
_entry.id   AF-A0A7K0WF12-F1
#
_cell.length_a   1.000
_cell.length_b   1.000
_cell.length_c   1.000
_cell.angle_alpha   90.00
_cell.angle_beta   90.00
_cell.angle_gamma   90.00
#
_symmetry.space_group_name_H-M   'P 1'
#
loop_
_entity.id
_entity.type
_entity.pdbx_description
1 polymer ?
#
loop_
_entity_poly.entity_id
_entity_poly.type
_entity_poly.pdbx_seq_one_letter_code
_entity_poly.pdbx_strand_id
1 'polypeptide(L)'
;AEIVALVAKGELTDKLARQVVEGVIAGEGKPAEVVEKRGIKVVSDDGALMAAIEKVCAEQADTAEKVRGGHLPAAGALIGAVMKETKGQADAAKVRELLLKHLGQG
;
A
#
# COMPACT_ATOMS: atom_id res chain seq x y z
N ALA A 1 5.39 11.49 20.18
CA ALA A 1 4.02 11.04 20.49
C ALA A 1 3.09 11.11 19.27
N GLU A 2 3.15 12.17 18.46
CA GLU A 2 2.27 12.36 17.28
C GLU A 2 2.28 11.22 16.26
N ILE A 3 3.44 10.73 15.82
CA ILE A 3 3.53 9.65 14.81
C ILE A 3 2.88 8.36 15.31
N VAL A 4 3.11 8.01 16.59
CA VAL A 4 2.49 6.82 17.21
C VAL A 4 0.98 6.96 17.28
N ALA A 5 0.46 8.16 17.59
CA ALA A 5 -0.98 8.42 17.59
C ALA A 5 -1.60 8.31 16.18
N LEU A 6 -0.89 8.77 15.14
CA LEU A 6 -1.34 8.66 13.75
C LEU A 6 -1.36 7.20 13.27
N VAL A 7 -0.36 6.40 13.64
CA VAL A 7 -0.37 4.94 13.37
C VAL A 7 -1.51 4.26 14.12
N ALA A 8 -1.71 4.58 15.40
CA ALA A 8 -2.78 4.02 16.21
C ALA A 8 -4.19 4.36 15.67
N LYS A 9 -4.34 5.51 15.01
CA LYS A 9 -5.59 5.91 14.33
C LYS A 9 -5.76 5.29 12.94
N GLY A 10 -4.77 4.56 12.42
CA GLY A 10 -4.77 4.03 11.07
C GLY A 10 -4.56 5.10 9.98
N GLU A 11 -4.17 6.32 10.37
CA GLU A 11 -3.86 7.41 9.43
C GLU A 11 -2.46 7.28 8.82
N LEU A 12 -1.60 6.45 9.41
CA LEU A 12 -0.29 6.04 8.89
C LEU A 12 -0.09 4.53 9.02
N THR A 13 0.45 3.89 7.98
CA THR A 13 1.03 2.54 8.12
C THR A 13 2.44 2.64 8.74
N ASP A 14 2.98 1.53 9.25
CA ASP A 14 4.35 1.49 9.79
C ASP A 14 5.40 1.99 8.78
N LYS A 15 5.19 1.70 7.49
CA LYS A 15 6.06 2.17 6.41
C LYS A 15 6.00 3.69 6.25
N LEU A 16 4.79 4.26 6.23
CA LEU A 16 4.62 5.71 6.13
C LEU A 16 5.14 6.42 7.39
N ALA A 17 4.92 5.84 8.57
CA ALA A 17 5.46 6.36 9.82
C ALA A 17 6.99 6.45 9.79
N ARG A 18 7.66 5.44 9.22
CA ARG A 18 9.12 5.46 9.02
C ARG A 18 9.55 6.58 8.07
N GLN A 19 8.82 6.80 6.98
CA GLN A 19 9.10 7.90 6.04
C GLN A 19 8.91 9.28 6.69
N VAL A 20 7.91 9.43 7.56
CA VAL A 20 7.70 10.66 8.33
C VAL A 20 8.86 10.89 9.29
N VAL A 21 9.30 9.86 10.02
CA VAL A 21 10.46 9.94 10.90
C VAL A 21 11.72 10.34 10.12
N GLU A 22 11.97 9.73 8.96
CA GLU A 22 13.10 10.08 8.10
C GLU A 22 13.06 11.55 7.65
N GLY A 23 11.91 12.07 7.25
CA GLY A 23 11.77 13.48 6.88
C GLY A 23 11.99 14.43 8.06
N VAL A 24 11.51 14.08 9.25
CA VAL A 24 11.76 14.87 10.47
C VAL A 24 13.25 14.89 10.80
N ILE A 25 13.94 13.75 10.70
CA ILE A 25 15.39 13.65 10.92
C ILE A 25 16.16 14.47 9.86
N ALA A 26 15.67 14.50 8.61
CA ALA A 26 16.24 15.30 7.53
C ALA A 26 16.00 16.82 7.69
N GLY A 27 15.30 17.26 8.75
CA GLY A 27 15.03 18.67 9.01
C GLY A 27 13.87 19.23 8.19
N GLU A 28 13.00 18.38 7.63
CA GLU A 28 11.84 18.83 6.84
C GLU A 28 10.72 19.46 7.68
N GLY A 29 10.86 19.42 9.01
CA GLY A 29 9.99 20.07 9.97
C GLY A 29 9.37 19.10 10.97
N LYS A 30 8.18 19.45 11.46
CA LYS A 30 7.41 18.59 12.38
C LYS A 30 6.76 17.42 11.63
N PRO A 31 6.39 16.31 12.30
CA PRO A 31 5.76 15.16 11.66
C PRO A 31 4.56 15.52 10.77
N ALA A 32 3.67 16.39 11.25
CA ALA A 32 2.50 16.86 10.48
C ALA A 32 2.89 17.59 9.18
N GLU A 33 3.95 18.41 9.23
CA GLU A 33 4.45 19.14 8.06
C GLU A 33 5.07 18.19 7.03
N VAL A 34 5.76 17.15 7.49
CA VAL A 34 6.33 16.11 6.60
C VAL A 34 5.23 15.31 5.94
N VAL A 35 4.18 14.95 6.68
CA VAL A 35 3.00 14.25 6.16
C VAL A 35 2.35 15.06 5.04
N GLU A 36 2.11 16.35 5.28
CA GLU A 36 1.49 17.26 4.31
C GLU A 36 2.39 17.50 3.09
N LYS A 37 3.67 17.84 3.30
CA LYS A 37 4.65 18.11 2.22
C LYS A 37 4.87 16.90 1.31
N ARG A 38 4.90 15.69 1.88
CA ARG A 38 5.12 14.45 1.13
C ARG A 38 3.82 13.82 0.63
N GLY A 39 2.67 14.43 0.89
CA GLY A 39 1.36 13.92 0.49
C GLY A 39 1.08 12.53 1.06
N ILE A 40 1.56 12.26 2.27
CA ILE A 40 1.43 10.96 2.94
C ILE A 40 0.01 10.86 3.48
N LYS A 41 -0.77 9.95 2.93
CA LYS A 41 -2.11 9.62 3.43
C LYS A 41 -2.32 8.13 3.26
N VAL A 42 -2.93 7.45 4.23
CA VAL A 42 -3.33 6.04 4.05
C VAL A 42 -4.48 5.98 3.05
N VAL A 43 -4.32 5.13 2.04
CA VAL A 43 -5.41 4.76 1.13
C VAL A 43 -6.19 3.64 1.80
N SER A 44 -7.32 4.00 2.40
CA SER A 44 -8.27 3.09 3.05
C SER A 44 -9.56 2.89 2.27
N ASP A 45 -9.72 3.56 1.13
CA ASP A 45 -10.87 3.38 0.24
C ASP A 45 -10.68 2.10 -0.59
N ASP A 46 -11.54 1.11 -0.35
CA ASP A 46 -11.51 -0.18 -1.06
C ASP A 46 -11.68 0.00 -2.58
N GLY A 47 -12.35 1.07 -3.04
CA GLY A 47 -12.52 1.38 -4.47
C GLY A 47 -11.23 1.85 -5.13
N ALA A 48 -10.52 2.81 -4.53
CA ALA A 48 -9.21 3.26 -4.97
C ALA A 48 -8.18 2.12 -4.95
N LEU A 49 -8.27 1.26 -3.95
CA LEU A 49 -7.39 0.09 -3.83
C LEU A 49 -7.68 -0.95 -4.91
N MET A 50 -8.96 -1.22 -5.19
CA MET A 50 -9.37 -2.12 -6.27
C MET A 50 -8.93 -1.59 -7.63
N ALA A 51 -9.06 -0.29 -7.89
CA ALA A 51 -8.59 0.31 -9.14
C ALA A 51 -7.08 0.14 -9.34
N ALA A 52 -6.27 0.26 -8.28
CA ALA A 52 -4.83 -0.01 -8.33
C ALA A 52 -4.54 -1.49 -8.59
N ILE A 53 -5.31 -2.40 -7.98
CA ILE A 53 -5.22 -3.85 -8.22
C ILE A 53 -5.52 -4.18 -9.69
N GLU A 54 -6.64 -3.69 -10.21
CA GLU A 54 -7.05 -3.91 -11.61
C GLU A 54 -6.00 -3.40 -12.59
N LYS A 55 -5.46 -2.21 -12.35
CA LYS A 55 -4.37 -1.64 -13.14
C LYS A 55 -3.14 -2.54 -13.15
N VAL A 56 -2.67 -2.97 -11.98
CA VAL A 56 -1.49 -3.85 -11.87
C VAL A 56 -1.75 -5.22 -12.49
N CYS A 57 -2.94 -5.78 -12.33
CA CYS A 57 -3.32 -7.03 -12.98
C CYS A 57 -3.38 -6.90 -14.50
N ALA A 58 -3.76 -5.74 -15.04
CA ALA A 58 -3.72 -5.46 -16.48
C ALA A 58 -2.27 -5.29 -16.99
N GLU A 59 -1.41 -4.60 -16.24
CA GLU A 59 0.00 -4.41 -16.58
C GLU A 59 0.82 -5.72 -16.47
N GLN A 60 0.44 -6.61 -15.56
CA GLN A 60 1.11 -7.89 -15.30
C GLN A 60 0.16 -9.07 -15.49
N ALA A 61 -0.50 -9.12 -16.65
CA ALA A 61 -1.49 -10.15 -16.99
C ALA A 61 -0.95 -11.58 -16.77
N ASP A 62 0.26 -11.88 -17.24
CA ASP A 62 0.90 -13.19 -17.10
C ASP A 62 1.05 -13.63 -15.62
N THR A 63 1.38 -12.68 -14.75
CA THR A 63 1.53 -12.94 -13.31
C THR A 63 0.16 -13.14 -12.67
N ALA A 64 -0.83 -12.34 -13.07
CA ALA A 64 -2.21 -12.49 -12.62
C ALA A 64 -2.80 -13.84 -13.03
N GLU A 65 -2.54 -14.32 -14.24
CA GLU A 65 -2.96 -15.66 -14.69
C GLU A 65 -2.29 -16.78 -13.90
N LYS A 66 -0.99 -16.68 -13.59
CA LYS A 66 -0.32 -17.67 -12.72
C LYS A 66 -1.00 -17.78 -11.36
N VAL A 67 -1.38 -16.65 -10.77
CA VAL A 67 -2.11 -16.64 -9.48
C VAL A 67 -3.50 -17.25 -9.64
N ARG A 68 -4.25 -16.93 -10.71
CA ARG A 68 -5.54 -17.56 -11.01
C ARG A 68 -5.41 -19.08 -11.19
N GLY A 69 -4.29 -19.54 -11.75
CA GLY A 69 -3.94 -20.95 -11.89
C GLY A 69 -3.47 -21.64 -10.60
N GLY A 70 -3.52 -20.96 -9.45
CA GLY A 70 -3.17 -21.51 -8.13
C GLY A 70 -1.70 -21.32 -7.72
N HIS A 71 -0.88 -20.64 -8.52
CA HIS A 71 0.50 -20.32 -8.14
C HIS A 71 0.54 -19.07 -7.24
N LEU A 72 0.09 -19.23 -6.00
CA LEU A 72 0.06 -18.19 -4.97
C LEU A 72 1.40 -17.44 -4.74
N PRO A 73 2.59 -18.06 -4.90
CA PRO A 73 3.84 -17.31 -4.77
C PRO A 73 3.97 -16.14 -5.76
N ALA A 74 3.33 -16.22 -6.95
CA ALA A 74 3.31 -15.10 -7.90
C ALA A 74 2.52 -13.88 -7.40
N ALA A 75 1.61 -14.06 -6.42
CA ALA A 75 0.86 -12.95 -5.85
C ALA A 75 1.76 -11.95 -5.14
N GLY A 76 2.92 -12.38 -4.60
CA GLY A 76 3.87 -11.48 -3.96
C GLY A 76 4.39 -10.37 -4.88
N ALA A 77 4.60 -10.69 -6.17
CA ALA A 77 5.03 -9.70 -7.16
C ALA A 77 3.92 -8.67 -7.45
N LEU A 78 2.67 -9.13 -7.59
CA LEU A 78 1.51 -8.25 -7.79
C LEU A 78 1.26 -7.37 -6.57
N ILE A 79 1.33 -7.92 -5.35
CA ILE A 79 1.22 -7.15 -4.10
C ILE A 79 2.30 -6.06 -4.06
N GLY A 80 3.55 -6.41 -4.38
CA GLY A 80 4.64 -5.43 -4.44
C GLY A 80 4.40 -4.33 -5.47
N ALA A 81 3.84 -4.66 -6.63
CA ALA A 81 3.48 -3.69 -7.66
C ALA A 81 2.31 -2.79 -7.24
N VAL A 82 1.25 -3.32 -6.61
CA VAL A 82 0.14 -2.53 -6.06
C VAL A 82 0.63 -1.62 -4.94
N MET A 83 1.50 -2.12 -4.05
CA MET A 83 2.15 -1.31 -3.01
C MET A 83 3.00 -0.20 -3.61
N LYS A 84 3.59 -0.38 -4.79
CA LYS A 84 4.34 0.67 -5.50
C LYS A 84 3.41 1.68 -6.14
N GLU A 85 2.35 1.23 -6.80
CA GLU A 85 1.32 2.08 -7.43
C GLU A 85 0.67 3.02 -6.39
N THR A 86 0.34 2.47 -5.22
CA THR A 86 -0.20 3.23 -4.08
C THR A 86 0.88 4.00 -3.31
N LYS A 87 2.14 4.03 -3.77
CA LYS A 87 3.28 4.67 -3.08
C LYS A 87 3.47 4.22 -1.62
N GLY A 88 3.08 2.99 -1.30
CA GLY A 88 3.13 2.42 0.05
C GLY A 88 2.06 2.96 0.99
N GLN A 89 1.05 3.62 0.44
CA GLN A 89 -0.05 4.21 1.19
C GLN A 89 -1.17 3.22 1.52
N ALA A 90 -1.23 2.08 0.84
CA ALA A 90 -2.17 1.02 1.16
C ALA A 90 -1.64 0.07 2.23
N ASP A 91 -2.57 -0.59 2.93
CA ASP A 91 -2.25 -1.68 3.83
C ASP A 91 -1.92 -2.96 3.05
N ALA A 92 -0.78 -3.58 3.33
CA ALA A 92 -0.30 -4.74 2.58
C ALA A 92 -1.17 -5.99 2.79
N ALA A 93 -1.74 -6.18 3.99
CA ALA A 93 -2.62 -7.30 4.28
C ALA A 93 -3.95 -7.13 3.53
N LYS A 94 -4.50 -5.91 3.51
CA LYS A 94 -5.72 -5.58 2.76
C LYS A 94 -5.51 -5.70 1.25
N VAL A 95 -4.39 -5.21 0.71
CA VAL A 95 -4.00 -5.41 -0.70
C VAL A 95 -3.99 -6.89 -1.04
N ARG A 96 -3.33 -7.70 -0.21
CA ARG A 96 -3.25 -9.15 -0.42
C ARG A 96 -4.61 -9.80 -0.43
N GLU A 97 -5.46 -9.48 0.54
CA GLU A 97 -6.83 -10.00 0.64
C GLU A 97 -7.64 -9.67 -0.62
N LEU A 98 -7.71 -8.39 -0.99
CA LEU A 98 -8.48 -7.93 -2.15
C LEU A 98 -7.94 -8.48 -3.46
N LEU A 99 -6.61 -8.54 -3.62
CA LEU A 99 -5.95 -9.09 -4.81
C LEU A 99 -6.31 -10.57 -4.98
N LEU A 100 -6.14 -11.38 -3.93
CA LEU A 100 -6.44 -12.81 -3.99
C LEU A 100 -7.93 -13.04 -4.25
N LYS A 101 -8.82 -12.27 -3.61
CA LYS A 101 -10.25 -12.32 -3.87
C LYS A 101 -10.60 -11.97 -5.33
N HIS A 102 -10.00 -10.90 -5.87
CA HIS A 102 -10.18 -10.48 -7.27
C HIS A 102 -9.69 -11.56 -8.27
N LEU A 103 -8.64 -12.29 -7.91
CA LEU A 103 -8.07 -13.37 -8.73
C LEU A 103 -8.68 -14.75 -8.43
N GLY A 104 -9.73 -14.84 -7.61
CA GLY A 104 -10.43 -16.10 -7.31
C GLY A 104 -9.66 -17.08 -6.42
N GLN A 105 -8.75 -16.57 -5.58
CA GLN A 105 -7.89 -17.32 -4.65
C GLN A 105 -8.14 -16.93 -3.18
N GLY A 106 -9.27 -16.28 -2.88
CA GLY A 106 -9.65 -15.75 -1.56
C GLY A 106 -10.77 -16.52 -0.90
#